data_AF-A0A543IVI8-F1
#
_entry.id   AF-A0A543IVI8-F1
#
_cell.length_a   1.000
_cell.length_b   1.000
_cell.length_c   1.000
_cell.angle_alpha   90.00
_cell.angle_beta   90.00
_cell.angle_gamma   90.00
#
_symmetry.space_group_name_H-M   'P 1'
#
loop_
_entity.id
_entity.type
_entity.pdbx_description
1 polymer ?
#
loop_
_entity_poly.entity_id
_entity_poly.type
_entity_poly.pdbx_seq_one_letter_code
_entity_poly.pdbx_strand_id
1 'polypeptide(L)'
;MPCFRCGARQTDPVRGASPWKRGVRHETQVLICPDCQRSGDLDLDTCHSCGSTSLICRLGEVECRSCGAVRLATGRHGTCSAPPRPTGAPGLSEEVAAALDRVLGRTPRR
;
A
#
# COMPACT_ATOMS: atom_id res chain seq x y z
N MET A 1 -10.27 9.80 5.81
CA MET A 1 -10.51 9.74 4.34
C MET A 1 -12.04 9.71 4.15
N PRO A 2 -12.63 10.72 3.49
CA PRO A 2 -14.08 10.79 3.31
C PRO A 2 -14.58 9.79 2.25
N CYS A 3 -15.90 9.62 2.14
CA CYS A 3 -16.51 8.91 1.03
C CYS A 3 -16.10 9.54 -0.29
N PHE A 4 -15.63 8.74 -1.26
CA PHE A 4 -15.17 9.29 -2.53
C PHE A 4 -16.29 9.93 -3.36
N ARG A 5 -17.54 9.51 -3.15
CA ARG A 5 -18.69 9.99 -3.93
C ARG A 5 -19.31 11.26 -3.35
N CYS A 6 -19.67 11.25 -2.06
CA CYS A 6 -20.40 12.35 -1.42
C CYS A 6 -19.57 13.19 -0.44
N GLY A 7 -18.32 12.80 -0.15
CA GLY A 7 -17.47 13.52 0.80
C GLY A 7 -17.81 13.30 2.27
N ALA A 8 -18.82 12.48 2.61
CA ALA A 8 -19.18 12.16 3.99
C ALA A 8 -17.95 11.65 4.78
N ARG A 9 -17.81 12.06 6.04
CA ARG A 9 -16.70 11.61 6.89
C ARG A 9 -17.09 10.32 7.61
N GLN A 10 -16.16 9.38 7.68
CA GLN A 10 -16.35 8.18 8.48
C GLN A 10 -16.47 8.57 9.96
N THR A 11 -17.57 8.16 10.58
CA THR A 11 -17.76 8.18 12.02
C THR A 11 -17.24 6.87 12.61
N ASP A 12 -16.67 6.94 13.81
CA ASP A 12 -16.12 5.79 14.50
C ASP A 12 -17.27 4.84 14.88
N PRO A 13 -17.26 3.56 14.46
CA PRO A 13 -18.28 2.61 14.89
C PRO A 13 -18.17 2.37 16.40
N VAL A 14 -19.27 2.58 17.12
CA VAL A 14 -19.33 2.39 18.58
C VAL A 14 -19.04 0.92 18.99
N ARG A 15 -19.36 -0.04 18.11
CA ARG A 15 -19.01 -1.47 18.25
C ARG A 15 -19.16 -2.21 16.91
N GLY A 16 -18.27 -3.16 16.63
CA GLY A 16 -18.41 -4.11 15.52
C GLY A 16 -17.74 -3.68 14.21
N ALA A 17 -18.07 -4.39 13.13
CA ALA A 17 -17.51 -4.10 11.80
C ALA A 17 -18.00 -2.74 11.30
N SER A 18 -17.11 -1.96 10.68
CA SER A 18 -17.50 -0.67 10.09
C SER A 18 -18.52 -0.90 8.97
N PRO A 19 -19.62 -0.13 8.91
CA PRO A 19 -20.59 -0.22 7.83
C PRO A 19 -20.06 0.38 6.52
N TRP A 20 -18.85 0.95 6.53
CA TRP A 20 -18.20 1.53 5.37
C TRP A 20 -17.52 0.45 4.52
N LYS A 21 -17.87 0.39 3.24
CA LYS A 21 -17.22 -0.48 2.28
C LYS A 21 -15.90 0.16 1.81
N ARG A 22 -14.92 -0.70 1.56
CA ARG A 22 -13.67 -0.36 0.87
C ARG A 22 -13.75 -0.87 -0.57
N GLY A 23 -13.21 -0.10 -1.50
CA GLY A 23 -13.07 -0.48 -2.90
C GLY A 23 -11.86 0.19 -3.53
N VAL A 24 -11.62 -0.08 -4.81
CA VAL A 24 -10.53 0.55 -5.57
C VAL A 24 -11.14 1.32 -6.74
N ARG A 25 -10.65 2.53 -6.99
CA ARG A 25 -11.02 3.34 -8.15
C ARG A 25 -9.76 3.98 -8.71
N HIS A 26 -9.51 3.80 -10.00
CA HIS A 26 -8.26 4.24 -10.63
C HIS A 26 -7.05 3.80 -9.81
N GLU A 27 -7.06 2.53 -9.40
CA GLU A 27 -5.98 1.89 -8.65
C GLU A 27 -5.68 2.54 -7.29
N THR A 28 -6.59 3.36 -6.78
CA THR A 28 -6.49 4.02 -5.47
C THR A 28 -7.52 3.45 -4.52
N GLN A 29 -7.11 3.17 -3.29
CA GLN A 29 -8.02 2.70 -2.24
C GLN A 29 -9.01 3.81 -1.85
N VAL A 30 -10.31 3.54 -1.97
CA VAL A 30 -11.39 4.47 -1.61
C VAL A 30 -12.31 3.89 -0.53
N LEU A 31 -12.98 4.79 0.19
CA LEU A 31 -14.04 4.47 1.14
C LEU A 31 -15.41 4.87 0.58
N ILE A 32 -16.44 4.05 0.86
CA ILE A 32 -17.82 4.28 0.44
C ILE A 32 -18.75 4.27 1.66
N CYS A 33 -19.51 5.35 1.86
CA CYS A 33 -20.49 5.42 2.94
C CYS A 33 -21.70 4.49 2.68
N PRO A 34 -22.45 4.11 3.72
CA PRO A 34 -23.61 3.22 3.56
C PRO A 34 -24.67 3.72 2.57
N ASP A 35 -24.86 5.04 2.46
CA ASP A 35 -25.84 5.63 1.55
C ASP A 35 -25.43 5.46 0.08
N CYS A 36 -24.16 5.78 -0.23
CA CYS A 36 -23.61 5.59 -1.56
C CYS A 36 -23.49 4.11 -1.95
N GLN A 37 -23.32 3.20 -0.98
CA GLN A 37 -23.35 1.75 -1.25
C GLN A 37 -24.71 1.28 -1.76
N ARG A 38 -25.81 1.81 -1.21
CA ARG A 38 -27.18 1.43 -1.61
C ARG A 38 -27.58 1.94 -2.99
N SER A 39 -26.90 2.97 -3.50
CA SER A 39 -27.19 3.58 -4.81
C SER A 39 -26.69 2.75 -6.01
N GLY A 40 -25.85 1.73 -5.78
CA GLY A 40 -25.46 0.73 -6.78
C GLY A 40 -24.48 1.17 -7.87
N ASP A 41 -24.52 2.43 -8.29
CA ASP A 41 -23.68 2.96 -9.37
C ASP A 41 -22.37 3.56 -8.83
N LEU A 42 -21.40 2.68 -8.52
CA LEU A 42 -20.08 3.08 -8.06
C LEU A 42 -19.07 2.70 -9.15
N ASP A 43 -18.46 3.72 -9.75
CA ASP A 43 -17.34 3.60 -10.69
C ASP A 43 -16.09 3.06 -9.98
N LEU A 44 -16.09 1.74 -9.73
CA LEU A 44 -15.03 0.99 -9.07
C LEU A 44 -14.32 0.10 -10.09
N ASP A 45 -13.03 -0.09 -9.88
CA ASP A 45 -12.24 -1.05 -10.63
C ASP A 45 -12.79 -2.48 -10.39
N THR A 46 -12.76 -3.29 -11.44
CA THR A 46 -13.18 -4.70 -11.40
C THR A 46 -11.98 -5.62 -11.55
N CYS A 47 -12.07 -6.81 -10.97
CA CYS A 47 -11.06 -7.84 -11.16
C CYS A 47 -11.10 -8.33 -12.61
N HIS A 48 -9.97 -8.28 -13.31
CA HIS A 48 -9.88 -8.80 -14.68
C HIS A 48 -10.16 -10.32 -14.77
N SER A 49 -9.94 -11.07 -13.70
CA SER A 49 -10.09 -12.53 -13.69
C SER A 49 -11.51 -12.99 -13.36
N CYS A 50 -12.24 -12.27 -12.49
CA CYS A 50 -13.57 -12.71 -12.01
C CYS A 50 -14.65 -11.62 -11.99
N GLY A 51 -14.35 -10.39 -12.41
CA GLY A 51 -15.30 -9.27 -12.44
C GLY A 51 -15.65 -8.65 -11.07
N SER A 52 -15.20 -9.23 -9.96
CA SER A 52 -15.50 -8.71 -8.61
C SER A 52 -14.92 -7.32 -8.36
N THR A 53 -15.69 -6.45 -7.70
CA THR A 53 -15.24 -5.12 -7.21
C THR A 53 -14.60 -5.18 -5.82
N SER A 54 -14.48 -6.37 -5.22
CA SER A 54 -13.88 -6.57 -3.90
C SER A 54 -12.36 -6.54 -4.00
N LEU A 55 -11.84 -5.36 -4.36
CA LEU A 55 -10.42 -5.11 -4.56
C LEU A 55 -9.81 -4.35 -3.38
N ILE A 56 -8.53 -4.58 -3.14
CA ILE A 56 -7.71 -3.86 -2.17
C ILE A 56 -6.44 -3.38 -2.88
N CYS A 57 -6.06 -2.12 -2.66
CA CYS A 57 -4.79 -1.58 -3.18
C CYS A 57 -3.80 -1.38 -2.01
N ARG A 58 -2.62 -1.98 -2.10
CA ARG A 58 -1.54 -1.88 -1.11
C ARG A 58 -0.19 -1.89 -1.82
N LEU A 59 0.72 -0.99 -1.44
CA LEU A 59 2.13 -0.99 -1.87
C LEU A 59 2.35 -1.11 -3.39
N GLY A 60 1.43 -0.61 -4.22
CA GLY A 60 1.54 -0.70 -5.69
C GLY A 60 0.97 -1.96 -6.29
N GLU A 61 0.25 -2.76 -5.51
CA GLU A 61 -0.47 -3.93 -5.97
C GLU A 61 -1.97 -3.77 -5.71
N VAL A 62 -2.77 -4.31 -6.62
CA VAL A 62 -4.21 -4.46 -6.49
C VAL A 62 -4.53 -5.96 -6.39
N GLU A 63 -5.07 -6.36 -5.25
CA GLU A 63 -5.47 -7.74 -4.93
C GLU A 63 -7.00 -7.88 -4.97
N CYS A 64 -7.50 -8.92 -5.62
CA CYS A 64 -8.91 -9.31 -5.56
C CYS A 64 -9.18 -10.25 -4.38
N ARG A 65 -10.04 -9.83 -3.46
CA ARG A 65 -10.43 -10.63 -2.29
C ARG A 65 -11.36 -11.80 -2.60
N SER A 66 -11.94 -11.83 -3.80
CA SER A 66 -12.86 -12.89 -4.21
C SER A 66 -12.14 -14.09 -4.84
N CYS A 67 -11.09 -13.86 -5.63
CA CYS A 67 -10.38 -14.95 -6.34
C CYS A 67 -8.87 -15.01 -6.04
N GLY A 68 -8.32 -14.01 -5.34
CA GLY A 68 -6.90 -13.93 -5.01
C GLY A 68 -6.00 -13.37 -6.12
N ALA A 69 -6.55 -13.01 -7.28
CA ALA A 69 -5.74 -12.43 -8.36
C ALA A 69 -5.07 -11.12 -7.92
N VAL A 70 -3.76 -11.02 -8.15
CA VAL A 70 -2.94 -9.83 -7.84
C VAL A 70 -2.44 -9.23 -9.15
N ARG A 71 -2.48 -7.91 -9.27
CA ARG A 71 -1.87 -7.17 -10.38
C ARG A 71 -1.12 -5.95 -9.86
N LEU A 72 -0.10 -5.51 -10.59
CA LEU A 72 0.53 -4.22 -10.34
C LEU A 72 -0.47 -3.09 -10.62
N ALA A 73 -0.44 -2.05 -9.79
CA ALA A 73 -1.11 -0.79 -10.01
C ALA A 73 -0.29 0.04 -11.01
N THR A 74 -0.90 0.43 -12.11
CA THR A 74 -0.33 1.30 -13.16
C THR A 74 -0.22 2.76 -12.68
N GLY A 75 -1.06 3.12 -11.71
CA GLY A 75 -1.33 4.46 -11.25
C GLY A 75 -0.26 4.95 -10.28
N ARG A 76 0.50 5.93 -10.75
CA ARG A 76 1.23 6.96 -9.99
C ARG A 76 1.81 6.50 -8.64
N HIS A 77 2.42 5.32 -8.60
CA HIS A 77 3.71 5.19 -7.90
C HIS A 77 4.66 6.08 -8.68
N GLY A 78 4.53 7.40 -8.46
CA GLY A 78 5.08 8.41 -9.33
C GLY A 78 6.55 8.15 -9.47
N THR A 79 6.99 7.65 -10.62
CA THR A 79 8.41 7.46 -10.92
C THR A 79 9.22 6.93 -9.74
N CYS A 80 8.64 6.04 -8.93
CA CYS A 80 9.45 5.08 -8.21
C CYS A 80 9.82 4.03 -9.26
N SER A 81 10.58 4.47 -10.27
CA SER A 81 11.74 3.71 -10.71
C SER A 81 12.24 3.02 -9.46
N ALA A 82 12.34 1.69 -9.50
CA ALA A 82 13.02 0.94 -8.44
C ALA A 82 14.16 1.84 -7.93
N PRO A 83 14.24 2.15 -6.62
CA PRO A 83 15.25 3.08 -6.14
C PRO A 83 16.54 2.66 -6.82
N PRO A 84 17.26 3.57 -7.52
CA PRO A 84 18.46 3.16 -8.23
C PRO A 84 19.19 2.26 -7.25
N ARG A 85 19.40 0.98 -7.60
CA ARG A 85 20.12 0.03 -6.73
C ARG A 85 21.24 0.87 -6.17
N PRO A 86 21.33 1.10 -4.84
CA PRO A 86 22.39 1.95 -4.33
C PRO A 86 23.63 1.33 -4.93
N THR A 87 24.22 2.02 -5.90
CA THR A 87 25.51 1.68 -6.44
C THR A 87 26.36 1.96 -5.23
N GLY A 88 26.49 0.93 -4.38
CA GLY A 88 27.04 1.06 -3.04
C GLY A 88 28.29 1.87 -3.22
N ALA A 89 28.32 3.05 -2.60
CA ALA A 89 29.38 3.99 -2.91
C ALA A 89 30.69 3.19 -2.70
N PRO A 90 31.52 3.04 -3.75
CA PRO A 90 32.67 2.16 -3.68
C PRO A 90 33.52 2.62 -2.49
N GLY A 91 33.72 1.73 -1.51
CA GLY A 91 34.45 2.03 -0.28
C GLY A 91 33.62 2.09 1.01
N LEU A 92 32.28 2.16 0.98
CA LEU A 92 31.48 2.17 2.22
C LEU A 92 31.69 0.91 3.07
N SER A 93 31.83 -0.25 2.43
CA SER A 93 32.11 -1.50 3.12
C SER A 93 33.48 -1.49 3.81
N GLU A 94 34.49 -0.85 3.21
CA GLU A 94 35.83 -0.70 3.80
C GLU A 94 35.84 0.32 4.94
N GLU A 95 35.12 1.43 4.80
CA GLU A 95 34.96 2.43 5.86
C GLU A 95 34.26 1.83 7.10
N VAL A 96 33.19 1.06 6.88
CA VAL A 96 32.48 0.36 7.98
C VAL A 96 33.38 -0.69 8.62
N ALA A 97 34.12 -1.48 7.83
CA ALA A 97 35.07 -2.45 8.36
C ALA A 97 36.15 -1.78 9.24
N ALA A 98 36.75 -0.69 8.77
CA ALA A 98 37.75 0.06 9.53
C ALA A 98 37.17 0.69 10.81
N ALA A 99 35.91 1.13 10.79
CA ALA A 99 35.23 1.65 11.98
C ALA A 99 34.97 0.55 13.02
N LEU A 100 34.51 -0.62 12.58
CA LEU A 100 34.28 -1.78 13.44
C LEU A 100 35.57 -2.25 14.10
N ASP A 101 36.68 -2.28 13.36
CA ASP A 101 37.99 -2.72 13.87
C ASP A 101 38.53 -1.79 14.97
N ARG A 102 38.27 -0.47 14.88
CA ARG A 102 38.62 0.49 15.94
C ARG A 102 37.79 0.30 17.22
N VAL A 103 36.52 -0.09 17.08
CA VAL A 103 35.60 -0.30 18.20
C VAL A 103 35.87 -1.64 18.87
N LEU A 104 36.07 -2.69 18.07
CA LEU A 104 36.22 -4.07 18.54
C LEU A 104 37.68 -4.42 18.87
N GLY A 105 38.67 -3.84 18.19
CA GLY A 105 40.10 -4.01 18.49
C GLY A 105 40.56 -3.32 19.78
N ARG A 106 39.67 -2.57 20.44
CA ARG A 106 39.91 -1.92 21.73
C ARG A 106 39.56 -2.78 22.94
N THR A 107 39.16 -4.05 22.80
CA THR A 107 39.06 -4.96 23.94
C THR A 107 40.46 -5.45 24.35
N PRO A 108 41.08 -4.93 25.43
CA PRO A 108 42.24 -5.60 25.99
C PRO A 108 41.81 -7.00 26.41
N ARG A 109 42.50 -8.02 25.88
CA ARG A 109 42.40 -9.39 26.37
C ARG A 109 42.80 -9.37 27.84
N ARG A 110 41.84 -9.54 28.75
CA ARG A 110 42.08 -9.79 30.16
C ARG A 110 42.04 -11.29 30.43
#